data_AF-A0A813LDU8-F1
#
_entry.id   AF-A0A813LDU8-F1
#
_cell.length_a   1.000
_cell.length_b   1.000
_cell.length_c   1.000
_cell.angle_alpha   90.00
_cell.angle_beta   90.00
_cell.angle_gamma   90.00
#
_symmetry.space_group_name_H-M   'P 1'
#
loop_
_entity.id
_entity.type
_entity.pdbx_description
1 polymer ?
#
loop_
_entity_poly.entity_id
_entity_poly.type
_entity_poly.pdbx_seq_one_letter_code
_entity_poly.pdbx_strand_id
1 'polypeptide(L)'
;MAHTHCPGFPWLPDDWGQGIKSTNRTAHSRGTGGGTYTVLVSPSGKIFYHRKDAEKHDGKEWTLAAGFNGQVKLAKLQAMEAIQLARASIKESSKGGQIDVDSDKDLFAVLNSTERKFIPKKEEFHFCVVSARRATKIEGVRDIFMVQSQLLEAGVTPTWYVDEDSVADYKALGLKAVVGGKLTPSRNKALEDARRLNKVCVQVSDDISAWEYRDGEKAAARDDTLMNAAHAAAKRLIVSPVAAASFILAKMRGVPEDRKPKLGGVYMLGSCARTFCGEAFARKHFILGDFFVVDKGSSVNFDEKLTLKEDYDFACSHIRAHGGVMRCNRMTLNVKHYSNSGGAVTVRNNDSEKRNIQVLTGKWPNAFRANPKRKNEVIMRWPADDDAEGLKSSKKKGAKQASKKSVRSKKVSDKKKTAVKKTVAKKVQKVCADLPSGKAILTWTGKESKQEYISRRCKKVNGKAVQTVIGLLKLKDSSGAERTPDALGNKSWLASCVLCAADDPDVPQVHLLLCVFQNLGFHAWVLPNFHIDFCHSCLAGLVCLCAACGNRVVLPLQEECKR
;
A
#
# COMPACT_ATOMS: atom_id res chain seq x y z
N MET A 1 12.87 13.92 9.77
CA MET A 1 13.80 14.29 8.69
C MET A 1 13.58 13.31 7.56
N ALA A 2 13.03 13.73 6.41
CA ALA A 2 12.93 12.86 5.25
C ALA A 2 14.31 12.82 4.58
N HIS A 3 15.11 11.79 4.87
CA HIS A 3 16.34 11.58 4.13
C HIS A 3 15.96 11.17 2.71
N THR A 4 16.08 12.09 1.76
CA THR A 4 16.21 11.74 0.35
C THR A 4 17.49 10.93 0.23
N HIS A 5 17.37 9.61 0.28
CA HIS A 5 18.51 8.72 0.09
C HIS A 5 19.03 8.92 -1.32
N CYS A 6 20.15 9.63 -1.44
CA CYS A 6 20.92 9.69 -2.67
C CYS A 6 21.30 8.24 -3.01
N PRO A 7 20.99 7.74 -4.22
CA PRO A 7 21.34 6.37 -4.57
C PRO A 7 22.85 6.19 -4.37
N GLY A 8 23.19 5.22 -3.52
CA GLY A 8 24.58 4.88 -3.23
C GLY A 8 25.34 4.58 -4.52
N PHE A 9 26.62 4.95 -4.61
CA PHE A 9 27.44 4.54 -5.75
C PHE A 9 27.38 3.01 -5.92
N PRO A 10 27.22 2.48 -7.15
CA PRO A 10 27.03 1.04 -7.40
C PRO A 10 28.26 0.18 -7.09
N TRP A 11 29.38 0.80 -6.77
CA TRP A 11 30.64 0.16 -6.40
C TRP A 11 30.98 0.37 -4.91
N LEU A 12 30.20 1.12 -4.14
CA LEU A 12 30.54 1.46 -2.74
C LEU A 12 30.28 0.28 -1.80
N PRO A 13 31.29 -0.26 -1.11
CA PRO A 13 31.11 -1.38 -0.18
C PRO A 13 30.10 -1.09 0.95
N ASP A 14 29.57 -2.15 1.56
CA ASP A 14 28.47 -2.07 2.52
C ASP A 14 28.85 -1.51 3.90
N ASP A 15 30.14 -1.52 4.21
CA ASP A 15 30.74 -0.94 5.41
C ASP A 15 31.14 0.53 5.22
N TRP A 16 31.04 1.06 4.00
CA TRP A 16 31.28 2.46 3.69
C TRP A 16 29.99 3.27 3.58
N GLY A 17 30.03 4.50 4.10
CA GLY A 17 28.94 5.47 4.03
C GLY A 17 29.05 6.44 2.85
N GLN A 18 27.93 7.03 2.47
CA GLN A 18 27.86 8.17 1.55
C GLN A 18 27.23 9.35 2.27
N GLY A 19 27.90 10.51 2.19
CA GLY A 19 27.43 11.77 2.75
C GLY A 19 27.29 12.86 1.69
N ILE A 20 26.70 13.98 2.10
CA ILE A 20 26.66 15.21 1.32
C ILE A 20 27.34 16.30 2.14
N LYS A 21 28.36 16.93 1.58
CA LYS A 21 29.00 18.12 2.14
C LYS A 21 28.54 19.35 1.37
N SER A 22 27.77 20.21 2.03
CA SER A 22 27.47 21.55 1.53
C SER A 22 28.63 22.48 1.84
N THR A 23 29.09 23.22 0.84
CA THR A 23 30.12 24.26 1.01
C THR A 23 29.48 25.63 0.98
N ASN A 24 29.87 26.49 1.92
CA ASN A 24 29.49 27.89 1.86
C ASN A 24 30.12 28.55 0.63
N ARG A 25 29.46 29.59 0.12
CA ARG A 25 30.02 30.42 -0.93
C ARG A 25 31.35 31.00 -0.42
N THR A 26 32.39 30.85 -1.23
CA THR A 26 33.70 31.48 -0.97
C THR A 26 33.91 32.63 -1.95
N ALA A 27 34.85 33.53 -1.65
CA ALA A 27 35.21 34.63 -2.56
C ALA A 27 35.69 34.14 -3.94
N HIS A 28 36.11 32.88 -4.06
CA HIS A 28 36.57 32.26 -5.31
C HIS A 28 35.48 31.46 -6.04
N SER A 29 34.27 31.34 -5.47
CA SER A 29 33.15 30.66 -6.13
C SER A 29 32.65 31.51 -7.31
N ARG A 30 32.96 31.10 -8.55
CA ARG A 30 32.41 31.72 -9.77
C ARG A 30 30.99 31.21 -10.01
N GLY A 31 29.98 32.07 -9.89
CA GLY A 31 28.56 31.72 -10.02
C GLY A 31 27.72 32.12 -8.80
N THR A 32 26.43 31.75 -8.80
CA THR A 32 25.44 32.18 -7.81
C THR A 32 25.34 31.30 -6.55
N GLY A 33 25.98 30.13 -6.47
CA GLY A 33 25.80 29.21 -5.34
C GLY A 33 27.07 28.49 -4.84
N GLY A 34 27.12 28.18 -3.54
CA GLY A 34 28.05 27.19 -2.98
C GLY A 34 27.69 25.77 -3.46
N GLY A 35 28.67 24.88 -3.57
CA GLY A 35 28.49 23.55 -4.13
C GLY A 35 28.09 22.50 -3.08
N THR A 36 27.33 21.49 -3.52
CA THR A 36 27.12 20.24 -2.77
C THR A 36 28.03 19.15 -3.34
N TYR A 37 28.86 18.56 -2.48
CA TYR A 37 29.75 17.45 -2.85
C TYR A 37 29.25 16.17 -2.22
N THR A 38 29.17 15.11 -3.00
CA THR A 38 29.04 13.76 -2.43
C THR A 38 30.39 13.37 -1.82
N VAL A 39 30.36 12.88 -0.59
CA VAL A 39 31.55 12.40 0.11
C VAL A 39 31.38 10.93 0.47
N LEU A 40 32.50 10.22 0.54
CA LEU A 40 32.59 8.84 0.97
C LEU A 40 33.09 8.82 2.41
N VAL A 41 32.46 8.01 3.27
CA VAL A 41 32.78 7.95 4.70
C VAL A 41 33.25 6.53 5.01
N SER A 42 34.52 6.39 5.40
CA SER A 42 35.07 5.09 5.81
C SER A 42 34.42 4.59 7.11
N PRO A 43 34.53 3.29 7.45
CA PRO A 43 34.11 2.75 8.73
C PRO A 43 34.72 3.49 9.95
N SER A 44 35.91 4.07 9.78
CA SER A 44 36.61 4.86 10.82
C SER A 44 36.13 6.31 10.93
N GLY A 45 35.17 6.74 10.11
CA GLY A 45 34.65 8.11 10.05
C GLY A 45 35.47 9.07 9.19
N LYS A 46 36.59 8.63 8.58
CA LYS A 46 37.35 9.47 7.63
C LYS A 46 36.55 9.74 6.35
N ILE A 47 36.68 10.96 5.84
CA ILE A 47 35.91 11.49 4.70
C ILE A 47 36.82 11.61 3.47
N PHE A 48 36.34 11.12 2.33
CA PHE A 48 37.00 11.18 1.03
C PHE A 48 36.09 11.80 -0.02
N TYR A 49 36.66 12.50 -1.00
CA TYR A 49 35.91 13.11 -2.11
C TYR A 49 36.04 12.31 -3.41
N HIS A 50 37.10 11.51 -3.51
CA HIS A 50 37.40 10.72 -4.69
C HIS A 50 37.51 9.24 -4.34
N ARG A 51 36.97 8.41 -5.22
CA ARG A 51 37.00 6.95 -5.11
C ARG A 51 38.42 6.41 -4.93
N LYS A 52 39.37 6.87 -5.75
CA LYS A 52 40.77 6.41 -5.73
C LYS A 52 41.43 6.61 -4.35
N ASP A 53 41.17 7.73 -3.70
CA ASP A 53 41.74 8.02 -2.37
C ASP A 53 41.08 7.15 -1.29
N ALA A 54 39.78 6.90 -1.44
CA ALA A 54 39.03 6.03 -0.55
C ALA A 54 39.47 4.56 -0.70
N GLU A 55 39.65 4.04 -1.92
CA GLU A 55 40.19 2.71 -2.20
C GLU A 55 41.63 2.55 -1.70
N LYS A 56 42.47 3.59 -1.89
CA LYS A 56 43.83 3.61 -1.32
C LYS A 56 43.79 3.55 0.20
N HIS A 57 42.83 4.24 0.83
CA HIS A 57 42.66 4.18 2.28
C HIS A 57 42.15 2.81 2.75
N ASP A 58 41.23 2.20 2.00
CA ASP A 58 40.66 0.89 2.27
C ASP A 58 41.67 -0.25 2.02
N GLY A 59 42.71 0.01 1.23
CA GLY A 59 43.74 -0.97 0.87
C GLY A 59 43.28 -1.99 -0.17
N LYS A 60 42.15 -1.75 -0.84
CA LYS A 60 41.58 -2.63 -1.89
C LYS A 60 40.80 -1.83 -2.92
N GLU A 61 40.75 -2.36 -4.14
CA GLU A 61 39.87 -1.83 -5.18
C GLU A 61 38.42 -2.28 -4.95
N TRP A 62 37.48 -1.38 -5.23
CA TRP A 62 36.07 -1.66 -5.08
C TRP A 62 35.46 -2.21 -6.36
N THR A 63 34.80 -3.35 -6.25
CA THR A 63 34.13 -3.99 -7.39
C THR A 63 32.65 -3.66 -7.41
N LEU A 64 32.00 -3.85 -8.57
CA LEU A 64 30.54 -3.77 -8.66
C LEU A 64 29.85 -4.80 -7.75
N ALA A 65 30.48 -5.96 -7.53
CA ALA A 65 29.96 -6.98 -6.62
C ALA A 65 29.97 -6.51 -5.16
N ALA A 66 31.07 -5.88 -4.71
CA ALA A 66 31.16 -5.29 -3.38
C ALA A 66 30.12 -4.16 -3.20
N GLY A 67 29.97 -3.31 -4.22
CA GLY A 67 28.97 -2.25 -4.21
C GLY A 67 27.53 -2.74 -4.19
N PHE A 68 27.25 -3.82 -4.92
CA PHE A 68 25.94 -4.46 -4.89
C PHE A 68 25.57 -4.95 -3.48
N ASN A 69 26.51 -5.54 -2.73
CA ASN A 69 26.26 -5.94 -1.33
C ASN A 69 25.88 -4.73 -0.44
N GLY A 70 26.52 -3.58 -0.67
CA GLY A 70 26.15 -2.32 0.00
C GLY A 70 24.73 -1.88 -0.31
N GLN A 71 24.34 -1.95 -1.59
CA GLN A 71 22.98 -1.65 -2.01
C GLN A 71 21.96 -2.65 -1.46
N VAL A 72 22.31 -3.94 -1.36
CA VAL A 72 21.46 -4.99 -0.76
C VAL A 72 21.22 -4.70 0.72
N LYS A 73 22.27 -4.35 1.48
CA LYS A 73 22.14 -3.97 2.89
C LYS A 73 21.27 -2.74 3.08
N LEU A 74 21.47 -1.70 2.26
CA LEU A 74 20.62 -0.51 2.26
C LEU A 74 19.16 -0.85 1.93
N ALA A 75 18.93 -1.69 0.91
CA ALA A 75 17.60 -2.13 0.53
C ALA A 75 16.90 -2.92 1.66
N LYS A 76 17.64 -3.75 2.41
CA LYS A 76 17.14 -4.45 3.60
C LYS A 76 16.73 -3.47 4.70
N LEU A 77 17.55 -2.46 4.99
CA LEU A 77 17.22 -1.42 5.98
C LEU A 77 15.99 -0.61 5.56
N GLN A 78 15.93 -0.18 4.29
CA GLN A 78 14.76 0.51 3.74
C GLN A 78 13.50 -0.35 3.77
N ALA A 79 13.63 -1.66 3.57
CA ALA A 79 12.51 -2.59 3.68
C ALA A 79 11.97 -2.65 5.12
N MET A 80 12.87 -2.72 6.11
CA MET A 80 12.50 -2.66 7.54
C MET A 80 11.83 -1.33 7.89
N GLU A 81 12.38 -0.20 7.45
CA GLU A 81 11.77 1.11 7.63
C GLU A 81 10.38 1.18 6.98
N ALA A 82 10.22 0.67 5.75
CA ALA A 82 8.94 0.64 5.06
C ALA A 82 7.88 -0.20 5.80
N ILE A 83 8.27 -1.32 6.42
CA ILE A 83 7.40 -2.11 7.30
C ILE A 83 6.96 -1.26 8.49
N GLN A 84 7.90 -0.59 9.16
CA GLN A 84 7.61 0.26 10.32
C GLN A 84 6.67 1.43 9.96
N LEU A 85 6.89 2.07 8.81
CA LEU A 85 5.99 3.12 8.29
C LEU A 85 4.60 2.57 7.97
N ALA A 86 4.51 1.36 7.39
CA ALA A 86 3.22 0.71 7.14
C ALA A 86 2.49 0.43 8.46
N ARG A 87 3.19 -0.11 9.46
CA ARG A 87 2.64 -0.36 10.80
C ARG A 87 2.21 0.93 11.52
N ALA A 88 3.01 2.00 11.44
CA ALA A 88 2.68 3.32 11.98
C ALA A 88 1.39 3.88 11.36
N SER A 89 1.27 3.76 10.03
CA SER A 89 0.05 4.19 9.33
C SER A 89 -1.19 3.40 9.75
N ILE A 90 -1.02 2.15 10.21
CA ILE A 90 -2.12 1.32 10.71
C ILE A 90 -2.51 1.70 12.14
N LYS A 91 -1.54 1.95 13.03
CA LYS A 91 -1.84 2.32 14.42
C LYS A 91 -2.26 3.77 14.63
N GLU A 92 -2.14 4.61 13.60
CA GLU A 92 -2.32 6.06 13.72
C GLU A 92 -1.42 6.67 14.82
N SER A 93 -0.33 5.99 15.15
CA SER A 93 0.61 6.44 16.18
C SER A 93 1.59 7.44 15.58
N SER A 94 1.67 8.61 16.19
CA SER A 94 2.71 9.61 15.92
C SER A 94 3.95 9.42 16.80
N LYS A 95 3.90 8.51 17.77
CA LYS A 95 5.01 8.27 18.69
C LYS A 95 6.11 7.52 17.96
N GLY A 96 7.30 8.11 17.91
CA GLY A 96 8.50 7.46 17.38
C GLY A 96 8.81 6.18 18.15
N GLY A 97 9.30 5.16 17.46
CA GLY A 97 9.62 3.86 18.03
C GLY A 97 9.35 2.72 17.07
N GLN A 98 9.89 1.54 17.37
CA GLN A 98 9.53 0.32 16.68
C GLN A 98 8.08 -0.06 17.03
N ILE A 99 7.29 -0.34 15.99
CA ILE A 99 5.91 -0.81 16.10
C ILE A 99 5.92 -2.30 15.76
N ASP A 100 5.63 -3.10 16.77
CA ASP A 100 5.49 -4.54 16.60
C ASP A 100 4.09 -4.91 16.10
N VAL A 101 3.93 -6.16 15.69
CA VAL A 101 2.62 -6.74 15.39
C VAL A 101 1.80 -6.88 16.68
N ASP A 102 0.48 -6.85 16.57
CA ASP A 102 -0.39 -7.19 17.69
C ASP A 102 -0.22 -8.66 18.07
N SER A 103 -0.52 -8.98 19.34
CA SER A 103 -0.36 -10.34 19.83
C SER A 103 -1.28 -11.32 19.08
N ASP A 104 -0.78 -12.52 18.78
CA ASP A 104 -1.59 -13.59 18.18
C ASP A 104 -2.85 -13.89 19.02
N LYS A 105 -2.76 -13.72 20.36
CA LYS A 105 -3.87 -13.88 21.30
C LYS A 105 -5.02 -12.92 20.98
N ASP A 106 -4.74 -11.67 20.63
CA ASP A 106 -5.76 -10.68 20.28
C ASP A 106 -6.56 -11.10 19.04
N LEU A 107 -5.87 -11.63 18.03
CA LEU A 107 -6.52 -12.13 16.81
C LEU A 107 -7.30 -13.42 17.08
N PHE A 108 -6.70 -14.37 17.82
CA PHE A 108 -7.34 -15.66 18.10
C PHE A 108 -8.49 -15.58 19.11
N ALA A 109 -8.63 -14.45 19.83
CA ALA A 109 -9.83 -14.17 20.63
C ALA A 109 -11.10 -14.11 19.77
N VAL A 110 -10.98 -13.74 18.49
CA VAL A 110 -12.08 -13.63 17.50
C VAL A 110 -12.58 -15.01 17.02
N LEU A 111 -11.80 -16.07 17.22
CA LEU A 111 -12.23 -17.44 16.92
C LEU A 111 -13.25 -17.92 17.97
N ASN A 112 -14.21 -18.76 17.58
CA ASN A 112 -15.07 -19.43 18.56
C ASN A 112 -14.34 -20.62 19.22
N SER A 113 -14.97 -21.23 20.22
CA SER A 113 -14.37 -22.35 20.97
C SER A 113 -14.05 -23.57 20.11
N THR A 114 -14.83 -23.86 19.07
CA THR A 114 -14.58 -24.95 18.13
C THR A 114 -13.38 -24.64 17.23
N GLU A 115 -13.34 -23.45 16.64
CA GLU A 115 -12.27 -23.01 15.74
C GLU A 115 -10.91 -22.92 16.45
N ARG A 116 -10.88 -22.46 17.71
CA ARG A 116 -9.65 -22.38 18.51
C ARG A 116 -8.94 -23.73 18.69
N LYS A 117 -9.67 -24.84 18.65
CA LYS A 117 -9.10 -26.20 18.71
C LYS A 117 -8.26 -26.55 17.47
N PHE A 118 -8.44 -25.80 16.38
CA PHE A 118 -7.78 -26.04 15.10
C PHE A 118 -6.71 -25.01 14.76
N ILE A 119 -6.24 -24.20 15.73
CA ILE A 119 -5.11 -23.31 15.52
C ILE A 119 -3.86 -24.17 15.27
N PRO A 120 -3.30 -24.14 14.04
CA PRO A 120 -2.14 -24.95 13.71
C PRO A 120 -0.87 -24.34 14.31
N LYS A 121 0.14 -25.19 14.53
CA LYS A 121 1.49 -24.73 14.87
C LYS A 121 2.19 -24.21 13.63
N LYS A 122 3.15 -23.28 13.79
CA LYS A 122 3.85 -22.67 12.66
C LYS A 122 4.62 -23.69 11.80
N GLU A 123 5.07 -24.78 12.41
CA GLU A 123 5.83 -25.86 11.74
C GLU A 123 4.97 -26.68 10.77
N GLU A 124 3.64 -26.65 10.93
CA GLU A 124 2.69 -27.32 10.02
C GLU A 124 2.61 -26.65 8.64
N PHE A 125 3.11 -25.43 8.52
CA PHE A 125 3.06 -24.66 7.28
C PHE A 125 4.33 -24.81 6.45
N HIS A 126 4.13 -24.76 5.14
CA HIS A 126 5.15 -24.52 4.14
C HIS A 126 4.89 -23.14 3.52
N PHE A 127 5.61 -22.13 4.00
CA PHE A 127 5.52 -20.77 3.48
C PHE A 127 6.30 -20.67 2.16
N CYS A 128 5.58 -20.31 1.11
CA CYS A 128 6.05 -20.22 -0.26
C CYS A 128 5.92 -18.78 -0.74
N VAL A 129 7.01 -18.17 -1.15
CA VAL A 129 6.96 -16.86 -1.82
C VAL A 129 7.16 -17.07 -3.31
N VAL A 130 6.20 -16.63 -4.11
CA VAL A 130 6.29 -16.74 -5.58
C VAL A 130 6.74 -15.40 -6.13
N SER A 131 7.87 -15.40 -6.82
CA SER A 131 8.55 -14.19 -7.27
C SER A 131 9.28 -14.47 -8.59
N ALA A 132 9.62 -13.43 -9.35
CA ALA A 132 10.43 -13.59 -10.56
C ALA A 132 11.14 -12.28 -10.92
N ARG A 133 12.41 -12.37 -11.29
CA ARG A 133 13.19 -11.28 -11.93
C ARG A 133 13.25 -9.98 -11.13
N ARG A 134 13.28 -10.08 -9.79
CA ARG A 134 13.39 -8.91 -8.90
C ARG A 134 14.76 -8.77 -8.22
N ALA A 135 15.50 -9.85 -8.05
CA ALA A 135 16.75 -9.86 -7.28
C ALA A 135 17.90 -9.04 -7.90
N THR A 136 17.80 -8.67 -9.18
CA THR A 136 18.83 -7.88 -9.88
C THR A 136 18.60 -6.36 -9.83
N LYS A 137 17.45 -5.91 -9.33
CA LYS A 137 17.11 -4.48 -9.20
C LYS A 137 16.92 -4.12 -7.75
N ILE A 138 17.48 -2.98 -7.32
CA ILE A 138 17.44 -2.57 -5.91
C ILE A 138 16.02 -2.37 -5.39
N GLU A 139 15.10 -1.86 -6.20
CA GLU A 139 13.69 -1.76 -5.82
C GLU A 139 13.06 -3.14 -5.59
N GLY A 140 13.46 -4.13 -6.39
CA GLY A 140 13.02 -5.52 -6.27
C GLY A 140 13.64 -6.21 -5.06
N VAL A 141 14.92 -5.99 -4.80
CA VAL A 141 15.63 -6.45 -3.59
C VAL A 141 14.95 -5.91 -2.33
N ARG A 142 14.59 -4.63 -2.29
CA ARG A 142 13.85 -4.04 -1.17
C ARG A 142 12.52 -4.76 -0.93
N ASP A 143 11.78 -5.05 -1.99
CA ASP A 143 10.47 -5.71 -1.89
C ASP A 143 10.61 -7.16 -1.39
N ILE A 144 11.62 -7.88 -1.91
CA ILE A 144 12.01 -9.20 -1.42
C ILE A 144 12.28 -9.17 0.09
N PHE A 145 13.12 -8.24 0.55
CA PHE A 145 13.46 -8.15 1.97
C PHE A 145 12.30 -7.67 2.84
N MET A 146 11.32 -6.96 2.29
CA MET A 146 10.11 -6.57 3.01
C MET A 146 9.29 -7.79 3.44
N VAL A 147 9.11 -8.76 2.54
CA VAL A 147 8.38 -9.99 2.84
C VAL A 147 9.24 -10.97 3.63
N GLN A 148 10.53 -11.12 3.27
CA GLN A 148 11.47 -11.97 4.00
C GLN A 148 11.57 -11.58 5.47
N SER A 149 11.70 -10.28 5.77
CA SER A 149 11.88 -9.81 7.15
C SER A 149 10.65 -10.08 8.01
N GLN A 150 9.44 -9.85 7.50
CA GLN A 150 8.19 -10.13 8.22
C GLN A 150 7.99 -11.63 8.52
N LEU A 151 8.40 -12.50 7.60
CA LEU A 151 8.33 -13.95 7.81
C LEU A 151 9.38 -14.43 8.82
N LEU A 152 10.61 -13.90 8.75
CA LEU A 152 11.66 -14.20 9.72
C LEU A 152 11.31 -13.69 11.12
N GLU A 153 10.75 -12.49 11.24
CA GLU A 153 10.23 -11.92 12.50
C GLU A 153 9.13 -12.82 13.10
N ALA A 154 8.29 -13.42 12.26
CA ALA A 154 7.29 -14.41 12.66
C ALA A 154 7.88 -15.82 12.93
N GLY A 155 9.21 -15.97 12.86
CA GLY A 155 9.92 -17.21 13.16
C GLY A 155 9.75 -18.30 12.12
N VAL A 156 9.53 -17.95 10.85
CA VAL A 156 9.46 -18.89 9.71
C VAL A 156 10.41 -18.47 8.59
N THR A 157 11.07 -19.45 7.96
CA THR A 157 11.91 -19.21 6.78
C THR A 157 11.17 -19.68 5.53
N PRO A 158 10.76 -18.77 4.61
CA PRO A 158 10.04 -19.17 3.41
C PRO A 158 10.95 -19.87 2.40
N THR A 159 10.32 -20.61 1.49
CA THR A 159 10.94 -21.08 0.24
C THR A 159 10.49 -20.17 -0.90
N TRP A 160 11.44 -19.66 -1.67
CA TRP A 160 11.21 -18.77 -2.80
C TRP A 160 11.12 -19.59 -4.10
N TYR A 161 9.98 -19.54 -4.77
CA TYR A 161 9.75 -20.20 -6.04
C TYR A 161 9.88 -19.17 -7.16
N VAL A 162 10.93 -19.32 -7.97
CA VAL A 162 11.32 -18.36 -9.01
C VAL A 162 11.55 -19.04 -10.36
N ASP A 163 11.61 -18.26 -11.44
CA ASP A 163 12.03 -18.79 -12.74
C ASP A 163 13.50 -19.22 -12.71
N GLU A 164 13.85 -20.18 -13.57
CA GLU A 164 15.18 -20.81 -13.60
C GLU A 164 16.31 -19.77 -13.67
N ASP A 165 16.15 -18.77 -14.54
CA ASP A 165 17.08 -17.66 -14.73
C ASP A 165 17.31 -16.83 -13.44
N SER A 166 16.34 -16.79 -12.53
CA SER A 166 16.41 -15.98 -11.31
C SER A 166 16.99 -16.72 -10.10
N VAL A 167 17.14 -18.06 -10.14
CA VAL A 167 17.47 -18.84 -8.93
C VAL A 167 18.82 -18.44 -8.33
N ALA A 168 19.83 -18.23 -9.19
CA ALA A 168 21.17 -17.85 -8.74
C ALA A 168 21.16 -16.49 -8.01
N ASP A 169 20.46 -15.50 -8.57
CA ASP A 169 20.38 -14.16 -7.99
C ASP A 169 19.68 -14.16 -6.63
N TYR A 170 18.60 -14.93 -6.46
CA TYR A 170 17.92 -15.03 -5.16
C TYR A 170 18.77 -15.76 -4.13
N LYS A 171 19.53 -16.79 -4.54
CA LYS A 171 20.49 -17.47 -3.65
C LYS A 171 21.64 -16.55 -3.25
N ALA A 172 22.11 -15.68 -4.15
CA ALA A 172 23.12 -14.67 -3.83
C ALA A 172 22.65 -13.67 -2.76
N LEU A 173 21.34 -13.44 -2.64
CA LEU A 173 20.73 -12.67 -1.54
C LEU A 173 20.59 -13.47 -0.22
N GLY A 174 21.04 -14.73 -0.18
CA GLY A 174 20.90 -15.61 0.99
C GLY A 174 19.52 -16.24 1.15
N LEU A 175 18.69 -16.25 0.10
CA LEU A 175 17.34 -16.79 0.15
C LEU A 175 17.32 -18.28 -0.17
N LYS A 176 16.40 -19.02 0.47
CA LYS A 176 16.10 -20.41 0.11
C LYS A 176 15.27 -20.46 -1.17
N ALA A 177 15.92 -20.34 -2.33
CA ALA A 177 15.27 -20.30 -3.64
C ALA A 177 15.36 -21.64 -4.40
N VAL A 178 14.27 -21.97 -5.11
CA VAL A 178 14.13 -23.15 -5.96
C VAL A 178 13.50 -22.79 -7.30
N VAL A 179 13.78 -23.61 -8.32
CA VAL A 179 13.16 -23.46 -9.65
C VAL A 179 11.68 -23.84 -9.55
N GLY A 180 10.80 -22.89 -9.81
CA GLY A 180 9.36 -23.10 -9.97
C GLY A 180 8.85 -22.83 -11.39
N GLY A 181 9.59 -22.05 -12.20
CA GLY A 181 9.17 -21.61 -13.52
C GLY A 181 8.44 -20.26 -13.48
N LYS A 182 7.53 -20.01 -14.43
CA LYS A 182 6.72 -18.77 -14.45
C LYS A 182 5.68 -18.77 -13.32
N LEU A 183 4.82 -17.75 -13.25
CA LEU A 183 3.83 -17.57 -12.19
C LEU A 183 3.05 -18.86 -11.86
N THR A 184 2.29 -19.39 -12.81
CA THR A 184 1.43 -20.56 -12.58
C THR A 184 2.21 -21.84 -12.27
N PRO A 185 3.26 -22.20 -13.04
CA PRO A 185 4.13 -23.33 -12.68
C PRO A 185 4.76 -23.21 -11.29
N SER A 186 5.24 -22.01 -10.90
CA SER A 186 5.82 -21.78 -9.58
C SER A 186 4.80 -21.98 -8.46
N ARG A 187 3.56 -21.52 -8.66
CA ARG A 187 2.47 -21.78 -7.71
C ARG A 187 2.13 -23.27 -7.60
N ASN A 188 2.10 -23.99 -8.72
CA ASN A 188 1.87 -25.43 -8.73
C ASN A 188 3.00 -26.20 -8.04
N LYS A 189 4.25 -25.80 -8.28
CA LYS A 189 5.42 -26.41 -7.63
C LYS A 189 5.41 -26.21 -6.12
N ALA A 190 5.01 -25.02 -5.66
CA ALA A 190 4.80 -24.75 -4.23
C ALA A 190 3.72 -25.66 -3.59
N LEU A 191 2.60 -25.91 -4.29
CA LEU A 191 1.56 -26.83 -3.83
C LEU A 191 2.05 -28.27 -3.78
N GLU A 192 2.78 -28.71 -4.81
CA GLU A 192 3.37 -30.04 -4.89
C GLU A 192 4.36 -30.29 -3.73
N ASP A 193 5.28 -29.35 -3.49
CA ASP A 193 6.23 -29.46 -2.39
C ASP A 193 5.54 -29.47 -1.03
N ALA A 194 4.51 -28.64 -0.82
CA ALA A 194 3.72 -28.67 0.42
C ALA A 194 3.07 -30.04 0.64
N ARG A 195 2.49 -30.64 -0.40
CA ARG A 195 1.91 -32.00 -0.35
C ARG A 195 2.98 -33.04 -0.03
N ARG A 196 4.13 -32.99 -0.71
CA ARG A 196 5.27 -33.89 -0.48
C ARG A 196 5.80 -33.80 0.94
N LEU A 197 5.82 -32.59 1.52
CA LEU A 197 6.20 -32.35 2.91
C LEU A 197 5.08 -32.66 3.91
N ASN A 198 3.89 -33.05 3.44
CA ASN A 198 2.67 -33.19 4.25
C ASN A 198 2.38 -31.96 5.12
N LYS A 199 2.52 -30.77 4.52
CA LYS A 199 2.33 -29.46 5.15
C LYS A 199 1.22 -28.67 4.48
N VAL A 200 0.69 -27.69 5.21
CA VAL A 200 -0.27 -26.70 4.68
C VAL A 200 0.50 -25.74 3.80
N CYS A 201 0.05 -25.52 2.56
CA CYS A 201 0.70 -24.57 1.66
C CYS A 201 0.21 -23.16 1.98
N VAL A 202 1.12 -22.23 2.27
CA VAL A 202 0.81 -20.80 2.34
C VAL A 202 1.57 -20.12 1.22
N GLN A 203 0.87 -19.48 0.29
CA GLN A 203 1.50 -18.71 -0.76
C GLN A 203 1.36 -17.22 -0.50
N VAL A 204 2.46 -16.51 -0.71
CA VAL A 204 2.63 -15.10 -0.38
C VAL A 204 3.26 -14.39 -1.58
N SER A 205 2.72 -13.24 -1.97
CA SER A 205 3.37 -12.34 -2.93
C SER A 205 4.56 -11.64 -2.30
N ASP A 206 5.52 -11.28 -3.14
CA ASP A 206 6.81 -10.67 -2.77
C ASP A 206 6.77 -9.16 -2.50
N ASP A 207 5.59 -8.54 -2.48
CA ASP A 207 5.42 -7.08 -2.35
C ASP A 207 4.41 -6.66 -1.26
N ILE A 208 4.13 -7.56 -0.32
CA ILE A 208 3.24 -7.29 0.82
C ILE A 208 4.01 -6.58 1.94
N SER A 209 3.56 -5.39 2.32
CA SER A 209 4.16 -4.60 3.39
C SER A 209 3.51 -4.76 4.76
N ALA A 210 2.25 -5.23 4.81
CA ALA A 210 1.54 -5.49 6.05
C ALA A 210 0.27 -6.34 5.84
N TRP A 211 -0.14 -7.06 6.89
CA TRP A 211 -1.45 -7.67 7.06
C TRP A 211 -2.21 -6.90 8.15
N GLU A 212 -3.42 -6.46 7.83
CA GLU A 212 -4.31 -5.77 8.77
C GLU A 212 -5.61 -6.56 8.90
N TYR A 213 -6.02 -6.88 10.13
CA TYR A 213 -7.35 -7.40 10.43
C TYR A 213 -8.18 -6.34 11.16
N ARG A 214 -9.46 -6.28 10.84
CA ARG A 214 -10.42 -5.42 11.57
C ARG A 214 -11.52 -6.23 12.20
N ASP A 215 -11.65 -6.13 13.51
CA ASP A 215 -12.72 -6.77 14.27
C ASP A 215 -13.79 -5.75 14.68
N GLY A 216 -15.06 -6.06 14.43
CA GLY A 216 -16.16 -5.13 14.74
C GLY A 216 -17.49 -5.54 14.13
N GLU A 217 -18.54 -4.83 14.51
CA GLU A 217 -19.88 -5.08 14.01
C GLU A 217 -20.05 -4.68 12.55
N LYS A 218 -20.94 -5.39 11.84
CA LYS A 218 -21.31 -5.00 10.47
C LYS A 218 -22.08 -3.68 10.46
N ALA A 219 -22.02 -2.97 9.35
CA ALA A 219 -22.87 -1.81 9.12
C ALA A 219 -24.35 -2.23 9.09
N ALA A 220 -25.22 -1.41 9.68
CA ALA A 220 -26.66 -1.69 9.75
C ALA A 220 -27.32 -1.78 8.36
N ALA A 221 -26.75 -1.11 7.36
CA ALA A 221 -27.19 -1.20 5.97
C ALA A 221 -26.01 -1.10 5.00
N ARG A 222 -26.26 -1.46 3.74
CA ARG A 222 -25.29 -1.33 2.64
C ARG A 222 -25.22 0.11 2.12
N ASP A 223 -24.81 1.01 3.00
CA ASP A 223 -24.60 2.43 2.74
C ASP A 223 -23.12 2.78 2.98
N ASP A 224 -22.52 3.58 2.10
CA ASP A 224 -21.08 3.89 2.18
C ASP A 224 -20.75 4.69 3.46
N THR A 225 -21.65 5.52 3.99
CA THR A 225 -21.44 6.25 5.26
C THR A 225 -21.44 5.31 6.45
N LEU A 226 -22.45 4.43 6.55
CA LEU A 226 -22.55 3.47 7.64
C LEU A 226 -21.41 2.44 7.62
N MET A 227 -20.98 2.01 6.43
CA MET A 227 -19.83 1.12 6.27
C MET A 227 -18.52 1.79 6.71
N ASN A 228 -18.32 3.06 6.37
CA ASN A 228 -17.15 3.82 6.83
C ASN A 228 -17.16 3.99 8.35
N ALA A 229 -18.33 4.28 8.95
CA ALA A 229 -18.46 4.39 10.40
C ALA A 229 -18.14 3.07 11.11
N ALA A 230 -18.71 1.95 10.65
CA ALA A 230 -18.42 0.62 11.20
C ALA A 230 -16.93 0.26 11.06
N HIS A 231 -16.34 0.53 9.90
CA HIS A 231 -14.92 0.32 9.65
C HIS A 231 -14.01 1.16 10.56
N ALA A 232 -14.37 2.42 10.81
CA ALA A 232 -13.64 3.32 11.71
C ALA A 232 -13.76 2.89 13.18
N ALA A 233 -14.92 2.37 13.59
CA ALA A 233 -15.17 1.87 14.94
C ALA A 233 -14.52 0.50 15.22
N ALA A 234 -14.18 -0.27 14.18
CA ALA A 234 -13.60 -1.59 14.33
C ALA A 234 -12.20 -1.57 14.95
N LYS A 235 -11.93 -2.52 15.87
CA LYS A 235 -10.60 -2.76 16.43
C LYS A 235 -9.64 -3.16 15.31
N ARG A 236 -8.57 -2.40 15.14
CA ARG A 236 -7.52 -2.63 14.13
C ARG A 236 -6.39 -3.46 14.72
N LEU A 237 -6.02 -4.55 14.05
CA LEU A 237 -4.91 -5.41 14.40
C LEU A 237 -3.90 -5.44 13.25
N ILE A 238 -2.62 -5.21 13.57
CA ILE A 238 -1.49 -5.53 12.71
C ILE A 238 -1.16 -7.00 12.96
N VAL A 239 -1.21 -7.81 11.92
CA VAL A 239 -1.13 -9.27 12.03
C VAL A 239 0.16 -9.78 11.40
N SER A 240 0.82 -10.76 12.03
CA SER A 240 1.94 -11.47 11.40
C SER A 240 1.44 -12.39 10.26
N PRO A 241 2.25 -12.67 9.22
CA PRO A 241 1.84 -13.60 8.16
C PRO A 241 1.49 -15.00 8.69
N VAL A 242 2.15 -15.46 9.77
CA VAL A 242 1.87 -16.74 10.43
C VAL A 242 0.52 -16.71 11.13
N ALA A 243 0.25 -15.68 11.94
CA ALA A 243 -1.03 -15.54 12.63
C ALA A 243 -2.20 -15.41 11.65
N ALA A 244 -2.03 -14.68 10.54
CA ALA A 244 -3.03 -14.56 9.49
C ALA A 244 -3.34 -15.93 8.86
N ALA A 245 -2.31 -16.73 8.54
CA ALA A 245 -2.49 -18.07 7.97
C ALA A 245 -3.17 -19.02 8.96
N SER A 246 -2.72 -19.05 10.23
CA SER A 246 -3.30 -19.83 11.32
C SER A 246 -4.76 -19.48 11.58
N PHE A 247 -5.09 -18.19 11.61
CA PHE A 247 -6.45 -17.71 11.80
C PHE A 247 -7.38 -18.20 10.70
N ILE A 248 -6.98 -18.05 9.43
CA ILE A 248 -7.77 -18.51 8.28
C ILE A 248 -7.91 -20.03 8.30
N LEU A 249 -6.84 -20.78 8.58
CA LEU A 249 -6.88 -22.24 8.61
C LEU A 249 -7.75 -22.78 9.76
N ALA A 250 -7.69 -22.15 10.94
CA ALA A 250 -8.55 -22.50 12.06
C ALA A 250 -10.04 -22.32 11.71
N LYS A 251 -10.39 -21.22 11.03
CA LYS A 251 -11.73 -21.00 10.48
C LYS A 251 -12.13 -22.08 9.47
N MET A 252 -11.24 -22.46 8.56
CA MET A 252 -11.49 -23.51 7.58
C MET A 252 -11.76 -24.86 8.25
N ARG A 253 -10.88 -25.29 9.15
CA ARG A 253 -10.94 -26.58 9.83
C ARG A 253 -12.08 -26.68 10.85
N GLY A 254 -12.52 -25.56 11.41
CA GLY A 254 -13.69 -25.49 12.29
C GLY A 254 -15.03 -25.71 11.60
N VAL A 255 -15.06 -25.77 10.26
CA VAL A 255 -16.26 -26.11 9.49
C VAL A 255 -16.48 -27.63 9.50
N PRO A 256 -17.74 -28.10 9.61
CA PRO A 256 -18.09 -29.52 9.47
C PRO A 256 -17.49 -30.19 8.23
N GLU A 257 -17.15 -31.48 8.34
CA GLU A 257 -16.38 -32.23 7.33
C GLU A 257 -17.04 -32.24 5.94
N ASP A 258 -18.36 -32.38 5.88
CA ASP A 258 -19.19 -32.39 4.67
C ASP A 258 -19.06 -31.12 3.81
N ARG A 259 -18.64 -30.01 4.43
CA ARG A 259 -18.52 -28.69 3.80
C ARG A 259 -17.16 -28.05 4.08
N LYS A 260 -16.15 -28.83 4.45
CA LYS A 260 -14.85 -28.27 4.86
C LYS A 260 -14.09 -27.70 3.66
N PRO A 261 -13.84 -26.38 3.62
CA PRO A 261 -13.10 -25.76 2.52
C PRO A 261 -11.62 -26.16 2.62
N LYS A 262 -10.97 -26.30 1.47
CA LYS A 262 -9.52 -26.56 1.41
C LYS A 262 -8.68 -25.39 0.93
N LEU A 263 -9.31 -24.29 0.52
CA LEU A 263 -8.66 -23.02 0.21
C LEU A 263 -9.25 -21.90 1.07
N GLY A 264 -8.39 -21.11 1.70
CA GLY A 264 -8.74 -19.87 2.35
C GLY A 264 -7.80 -18.74 1.95
N GLY A 265 -8.18 -17.51 2.22
CA GLY A 265 -7.35 -16.36 1.87
C GLY A 265 -8.11 -15.06 2.01
N VAL A 266 -7.62 -14.03 1.34
CA VAL A 266 -8.11 -12.65 1.50
C VAL A 266 -8.64 -12.07 0.20
N TYR A 267 -9.16 -10.85 0.27
CA TYR A 267 -9.60 -10.10 -0.90
C TYR A 267 -9.01 -8.69 -0.88
N MET A 268 -8.61 -8.19 -2.05
CA MET A 268 -8.27 -6.78 -2.20
C MET A 268 -9.54 -5.97 -2.48
N LEU A 269 -9.86 -5.06 -1.57
CA LEU A 269 -10.86 -4.04 -1.80
C LEU A 269 -10.19 -2.69 -2.01
N GLY A 270 -10.59 -1.99 -3.07
CA GLY A 270 -10.27 -0.56 -3.20
C GLY A 270 -10.91 0.31 -2.12
N SER A 271 -11.83 -0.25 -1.33
CA SER A 271 -12.41 0.37 -0.12
C SER A 271 -12.64 -0.71 0.93
N CYS A 272 -11.76 -0.75 1.93
CA CYS A 272 -11.81 -1.72 3.04
C CYS A 272 -13.11 -1.61 3.85
N ALA A 273 -13.72 -0.42 3.91
CA ALA A 273 -15.00 -0.22 4.58
C ALA A 273 -16.13 -1.06 4.00
N ARG A 274 -16.10 -1.36 2.70
CA ARG A 274 -17.14 -2.20 2.06
C ARG A 274 -17.16 -3.65 2.50
N THR A 275 -16.14 -4.10 3.23
CA THR A 275 -16.17 -5.41 3.91
C THR A 275 -17.26 -5.47 4.97
N PHE A 276 -17.61 -4.32 5.57
CA PHE A 276 -18.54 -4.23 6.68
C PHE A 276 -20.02 -4.28 6.25
N CYS A 277 -20.36 -4.34 4.95
CA CYS A 277 -21.75 -4.65 4.55
C CYS A 277 -22.09 -6.14 4.62
N GLY A 278 -21.13 -7.00 4.93
CA GLY A 278 -21.32 -8.43 4.92
C GLY A 278 -20.61 -9.11 6.09
N GLU A 279 -20.68 -10.43 6.06
CA GLU A 279 -20.05 -11.27 7.07
C GLU A 279 -18.52 -11.22 6.95
N ALA A 280 -17.82 -11.44 8.07
CA ALA A 280 -16.37 -11.46 8.10
C ALA A 280 -15.77 -12.55 7.20
N PHE A 281 -16.53 -13.62 6.95
CA PHE A 281 -16.12 -14.76 6.13
C PHE A 281 -17.14 -15.09 5.06
N ALA A 282 -16.67 -15.51 3.88
CA ALA A 282 -17.55 -15.90 2.77
C ALA A 282 -17.06 -17.16 2.06
N ARG A 283 -18.00 -17.95 1.52
CA ARG A 283 -17.73 -19.33 1.07
C ARG A 283 -17.66 -19.57 -0.43
N LYS A 284 -18.32 -18.73 -1.23
CA LYS A 284 -18.43 -18.87 -2.68
C LYS A 284 -17.93 -17.64 -3.42
N HIS A 285 -16.74 -17.17 -3.00
CA HIS A 285 -16.19 -15.89 -3.42
C HIS A 285 -14.75 -16.05 -3.92
N PHE A 286 -14.33 -15.10 -4.74
CA PHE A 286 -12.96 -15.00 -5.23
C PHE A 286 -11.95 -14.80 -4.08
N ILE A 287 -10.90 -15.61 -4.06
CA ILE A 287 -9.70 -15.46 -3.22
C ILE A 287 -8.60 -14.87 -4.07
N LEU A 288 -7.95 -13.82 -3.57
CA LEU A 288 -6.84 -13.18 -4.25
C LEU A 288 -5.56 -14.04 -4.19
N GLY A 289 -4.79 -14.06 -5.28
CA GLY A 289 -3.54 -14.83 -5.39
C GLY A 289 -2.34 -14.29 -4.58
N ASP A 290 -2.44 -13.12 -3.94
CA ASP A 290 -1.35 -12.50 -3.17
C ASP A 290 -1.12 -13.14 -1.81
N PHE A 291 -2.18 -13.62 -1.14
CA PHE A 291 -2.06 -14.33 0.14
C PHE A 291 -3.19 -15.33 0.31
N PHE A 292 -2.84 -16.62 0.31
CA PHE A 292 -3.80 -17.69 0.50
C PHE A 292 -3.19 -18.92 1.17
N VAL A 293 -4.07 -19.75 1.72
CA VAL A 293 -3.76 -20.95 2.50
C VAL A 293 -4.49 -22.13 1.86
N VAL A 294 -3.76 -23.20 1.53
CA VAL A 294 -4.32 -24.46 1.05
C VAL A 294 -4.06 -25.55 2.09
N ASP A 295 -5.14 -26.08 2.66
CA ASP A 295 -5.08 -27.13 3.67
C ASP A 295 -4.67 -28.47 3.05
N LYS A 296 -4.19 -29.38 3.91
CA LYS A 296 -3.77 -30.72 3.52
C LYS A 296 -4.93 -31.48 2.86
N GLY A 297 -4.58 -32.31 1.88
CA GLY A 297 -5.53 -33.15 1.12
C GLY A 297 -6.16 -32.48 -0.11
N SER A 298 -5.90 -31.20 -0.40
CA SER A 298 -6.29 -30.62 -1.69
C SER A 298 -5.38 -31.13 -2.82
N SER A 299 -5.99 -31.68 -3.87
CA SER A 299 -5.31 -32.04 -5.12
C SER A 299 -5.44 -30.98 -6.21
N VAL A 300 -6.15 -29.87 -5.93
CA VAL A 300 -6.39 -28.80 -6.90
C VAL A 300 -5.08 -28.06 -7.20
N ASN A 301 -4.83 -27.84 -8.49
CA ASN A 301 -3.70 -27.07 -9.00
C ASN A 301 -4.23 -25.90 -9.85
N PHE A 302 -3.38 -24.91 -10.11
CA PHE A 302 -3.67 -23.84 -11.04
C PHE A 302 -3.62 -24.34 -12.49
N ASP A 303 -4.49 -23.80 -13.33
CA ASP A 303 -4.50 -24.08 -14.77
C ASP A 303 -3.41 -23.26 -15.50
N GLU A 304 -2.38 -23.94 -15.97
CA GLU A 304 -1.23 -23.30 -16.65
C GLU A 304 -1.58 -22.68 -18.01
N LYS A 305 -2.79 -22.94 -18.55
CA LYS A 305 -3.29 -22.21 -19.72
C LYS A 305 -3.64 -20.76 -19.40
N LEU A 306 -3.87 -20.44 -18.13
CA LEU A 306 -4.14 -19.09 -17.66
C LEU A 306 -2.83 -18.39 -17.28
N THR A 307 -2.50 -17.35 -18.03
CA THR A 307 -1.34 -16.48 -17.76
C THR A 307 -1.72 -15.29 -16.87
N LEU A 308 -3.02 -15.02 -16.74
CA LEU A 308 -3.63 -13.99 -15.90
C LEU A 308 -4.95 -14.53 -15.36
N LYS A 309 -5.40 -14.02 -14.21
CA LYS A 309 -6.66 -14.43 -13.57
C LYS A 309 -6.69 -15.91 -13.16
N GLU A 310 -5.52 -16.50 -12.99
CA GLU A 310 -5.31 -17.86 -12.50
C GLU A 310 -5.88 -18.05 -11.09
N ASP A 311 -5.92 -16.99 -10.29
CA ASP A 311 -6.53 -16.96 -8.95
C ASP A 311 -8.07 -17.11 -8.99
N TYR A 312 -8.74 -16.55 -10.00
CA TYR A 312 -10.17 -16.77 -10.22
C TYR A 312 -10.48 -18.23 -10.53
N ASP A 313 -9.70 -18.84 -11.44
CA ASP A 313 -9.84 -20.25 -11.77
C ASP A 313 -9.57 -21.16 -10.57
N PHE A 314 -8.53 -20.83 -9.79
CA PHE A 314 -8.14 -21.60 -8.62
C PHE A 314 -9.21 -21.57 -7.52
N ALA A 315 -9.83 -20.40 -7.30
CA ALA A 315 -10.98 -20.27 -6.40
C ALA A 315 -12.18 -21.07 -6.91
N CYS A 316 -12.55 -20.95 -8.18
CA CYS A 316 -13.63 -21.74 -8.80
C CYS A 316 -13.38 -23.25 -8.68
N SER A 317 -12.16 -23.70 -8.95
CA SER A 317 -11.76 -25.11 -8.86
C SER A 317 -11.93 -25.65 -7.45
N HIS A 318 -11.56 -24.89 -6.41
CA HIS A 318 -11.78 -25.27 -5.02
C HIS A 318 -13.26 -25.26 -4.62
N ILE A 319 -14.05 -24.30 -5.10
CA ILE A 319 -15.50 -24.31 -4.83
C ILE A 319 -16.14 -25.56 -5.43
N ARG A 320 -15.79 -25.92 -6.68
CA ARG A 320 -16.28 -27.15 -7.30
C ARG A 320 -15.81 -28.42 -6.57
N ALA A 321 -14.54 -28.50 -6.19
CA ALA A 321 -13.96 -29.71 -5.60
C ALA A 321 -14.33 -29.92 -4.13
N HIS A 322 -14.57 -28.85 -3.37
CA HIS A 322 -14.72 -28.90 -1.90
C HIS A 322 -15.96 -28.16 -1.39
N GLY A 323 -16.90 -27.82 -2.27
CA GLY A 323 -18.14 -27.09 -1.94
C GLY A 323 -17.94 -25.62 -1.53
N GLY A 324 -16.69 -25.14 -1.41
CA GLY A 324 -16.41 -23.75 -1.10
C GLY A 324 -14.97 -23.43 -0.77
N VAL A 325 -14.71 -22.15 -0.56
CA VAL A 325 -13.47 -21.56 -0.03
C VAL A 325 -13.73 -20.86 1.30
N MET A 326 -12.71 -20.34 1.97
CA MET A 326 -12.86 -19.49 3.16
C MET A 326 -12.21 -18.13 2.93
N ARG A 327 -12.98 -17.17 2.43
CA ARG A 327 -12.49 -15.81 2.23
C ARG A 327 -12.66 -14.98 3.48
N CYS A 328 -11.56 -14.51 4.06
CA CYS A 328 -11.60 -13.52 5.13
C CYS A 328 -11.78 -12.12 4.52
N ASN A 329 -12.99 -11.57 4.63
CA ASN A 329 -13.31 -10.24 4.11
C ASN A 329 -12.65 -9.14 4.94
N ARG A 330 -12.47 -9.33 6.25
CA ARG A 330 -11.96 -8.30 7.17
C ARG A 330 -10.44 -8.30 7.34
N MET A 331 -9.74 -9.17 6.62
CA MET A 331 -8.28 -9.17 6.51
C MET A 331 -7.88 -8.49 5.21
N THR A 332 -7.07 -7.44 5.29
CA THR A 332 -6.60 -6.67 4.14
C THR A 332 -5.07 -6.67 4.09
N LEU A 333 -4.54 -6.60 2.88
CA LEU A 333 -3.10 -6.51 2.64
C LEU A 333 -2.75 -5.11 2.18
N ASN A 334 -1.61 -4.60 2.64
CA ASN A 334 -0.97 -3.45 2.01
C ASN A 334 0.04 -3.96 0.98
N VAL A 335 -0.26 -3.75 -0.31
CA VAL A 335 0.48 -4.29 -1.46
C VAL A 335 0.66 -3.23 -2.54
N LYS A 336 1.72 -3.36 -3.34
CA LYS A 336 1.94 -2.47 -4.49
C LYS A 336 1.15 -2.93 -5.71
N HIS A 337 1.09 -4.24 -5.96
CA HIS A 337 0.31 -5.02 -6.94
C HIS A 337 0.32 -4.52 -8.40
N TYR A 338 -0.10 -3.27 -8.68
CA TYR A 338 -0.28 -2.72 -10.03
C TYR A 338 0.90 -1.89 -10.57
N SER A 339 1.84 -1.48 -9.71
CA SER A 339 2.97 -0.63 -10.10
C SER A 339 4.31 -1.35 -10.15
N ASN A 340 4.34 -2.65 -9.87
CA ASN A 340 5.59 -3.40 -9.82
C ASN A 340 6.12 -3.70 -11.22
N SER A 341 7.43 -3.57 -11.40
CA SER A 341 8.11 -4.10 -12.57
C SER A 341 8.26 -5.62 -12.46
N GLY A 342 7.93 -6.37 -13.52
CA GLY A 342 8.05 -7.83 -13.54
C GLY A 342 6.71 -8.56 -13.40
N GLY A 343 6.79 -9.90 -13.27
CA GLY A 343 5.64 -10.77 -12.98
C GLY A 343 4.46 -10.64 -13.95
N ALA A 344 3.23 -10.69 -13.42
CA ALA A 344 2.01 -10.58 -14.22
C ALA A 344 1.87 -9.23 -14.95
N VAL A 345 2.53 -8.17 -14.46
CA VAL A 345 2.44 -6.82 -15.04
C VAL A 345 3.12 -6.77 -16.41
N THR A 346 4.22 -7.49 -16.62
CA THR A 346 4.96 -7.46 -17.90
C THR A 346 4.22 -8.16 -19.04
N VAL A 347 3.36 -9.13 -18.73
CA VAL A 347 2.58 -9.89 -19.72
C VAL A 347 1.13 -9.36 -19.88
N ARG A 348 0.73 -8.41 -19.03
CA ARG A 348 -0.62 -7.86 -19.02
C ARG A 348 -0.83 -6.88 -20.17
N ASN A 349 -1.73 -7.24 -21.07
CA ASN A 349 -2.24 -6.36 -22.12
C ASN A 349 -3.71 -6.70 -22.39
N ASN A 350 -4.38 -5.89 -23.21
CA ASN A 350 -5.82 -6.05 -23.45
C ASN A 350 -6.18 -7.40 -24.08
N ASP A 351 -5.31 -7.95 -24.94
CA ASP A 351 -5.59 -9.17 -25.67
C ASP A 351 -5.35 -10.40 -24.78
N SER A 352 -4.29 -10.38 -23.97
CA SER A 352 -4.05 -11.40 -22.96
C SER A 352 -5.16 -11.42 -21.91
N GLU A 353 -5.64 -10.26 -21.44
CA GLU A 353 -6.80 -10.16 -20.54
C GLU A 353 -8.07 -10.76 -21.17
N LYS A 354 -8.40 -10.42 -22.42
CA LYS A 354 -9.57 -10.97 -23.13
C LYS A 354 -9.47 -12.48 -23.32
N ARG A 355 -8.31 -12.98 -23.73
CA ARG A 355 -8.04 -14.42 -23.90
C ARG A 355 -8.28 -15.17 -22.59
N ASN A 356 -7.70 -14.68 -21.48
CA ASN A 356 -7.88 -15.32 -20.18
C ASN A 356 -9.34 -15.26 -19.69
N ILE A 357 -10.06 -14.16 -19.96
CA ILE A 357 -11.50 -14.07 -19.69
C ILE A 357 -12.29 -15.10 -20.49
N GLN A 358 -11.99 -15.28 -21.78
CA GLN A 358 -12.67 -16.28 -22.61
C GLN A 358 -12.46 -17.69 -22.06
N VAL A 359 -11.22 -18.05 -21.72
CA VAL A 359 -10.89 -19.34 -21.09
C VAL A 359 -11.68 -19.52 -19.78
N LEU A 360 -11.69 -18.51 -18.91
CA LEU A 360 -12.45 -18.56 -17.64
C LEU A 360 -13.95 -18.74 -17.86
N THR A 361 -14.56 -17.97 -18.78
CA THR A 361 -16.00 -18.04 -19.04
C THR A 361 -16.42 -19.34 -19.73
N GLY A 362 -15.53 -19.93 -20.54
CA GLY A 362 -15.77 -21.24 -21.15
C GLY A 362 -15.65 -22.38 -20.13
N LYS A 363 -14.66 -22.31 -19.24
CA LYS A 363 -14.43 -23.32 -18.19
C LYS A 363 -15.48 -23.26 -17.07
N TRP A 364 -15.94 -22.05 -16.74
CA TRP A 364 -16.89 -21.79 -15.65
C TRP A 364 -18.10 -20.99 -16.15
N PRO A 365 -19.01 -21.62 -16.91
CA PRO A 365 -20.22 -20.96 -17.38
C PRO A 365 -21.02 -20.42 -16.19
N ASN A 366 -21.61 -19.23 -16.34
CA ASN A 366 -22.41 -18.53 -15.32
C ASN A 366 -21.68 -18.05 -14.05
N ALA A 367 -20.42 -18.45 -13.83
CA ALA A 367 -19.64 -18.01 -12.66
C ALA A 367 -19.09 -16.58 -12.80
N PHE A 368 -19.12 -16.02 -14.02
CA PHE A 368 -18.52 -14.73 -14.33
C PHE A 368 -19.49 -13.82 -15.08
N ARG A 369 -19.43 -12.53 -14.74
CA ARG A 369 -20.05 -11.45 -15.53
C ARG A 369 -19.03 -10.36 -15.82
N ALA A 370 -19.19 -9.67 -16.95
CA ALA A 370 -18.35 -8.52 -17.27
C ALA A 370 -18.48 -7.42 -16.19
N ASN A 371 -17.37 -6.76 -15.86
CA ASN A 371 -17.39 -5.62 -14.97
C ASN A 371 -17.96 -4.39 -15.71
N PRO A 372 -19.04 -3.75 -15.21
CA PRO A 372 -19.68 -2.64 -15.93
C PRO A 372 -18.84 -1.36 -15.93
N LYS A 373 -17.85 -1.24 -15.02
CA LYS A 373 -17.06 -0.01 -14.83
C LYS A 373 -15.64 -0.12 -15.38
N ARG A 374 -15.11 -1.34 -15.50
CA ARG A 374 -13.71 -1.60 -15.88
C ARG A 374 -13.68 -2.55 -17.07
N LYS A 375 -13.12 -2.08 -18.20
CA LYS A 375 -12.97 -2.88 -19.41
C LYS A 375 -12.00 -4.04 -19.15
N ASN A 376 -12.22 -5.18 -19.81
CA ASN A 376 -11.39 -6.38 -19.70
C ASN A 376 -11.25 -6.89 -18.26
N GLU A 377 -12.30 -6.72 -17.45
CA GLU A 377 -12.41 -7.29 -16.13
C GLU A 377 -13.71 -8.05 -15.95
N VAL A 378 -13.69 -9.02 -15.03
CA VAL A 378 -14.84 -9.83 -14.67
C VAL A 378 -15.13 -9.75 -13.18
N ILE A 379 -16.39 -9.95 -12.82
CA ILE A 379 -16.84 -10.13 -11.45
C ILE A 379 -17.25 -11.60 -11.32
N MET A 380 -16.58 -12.31 -10.42
CA MET A 380 -16.96 -13.66 -10.04
C MET A 380 -18.23 -13.64 -9.20
N ARG A 381 -19.20 -14.45 -9.59
CA ARG A 381 -20.43 -14.75 -8.85
C ARG A 381 -20.73 -16.23 -9.05
N TRP A 382 -20.38 -17.05 -8.07
CA TRP A 382 -20.67 -18.48 -8.15
C TRP A 382 -22.19 -18.71 -8.25
N PRO A 383 -22.66 -19.59 -9.16
CA PRO A 383 -24.07 -19.93 -9.26
C PRO A 383 -24.61 -20.56 -7.96
N ALA A 384 -25.93 -20.52 -7.77
CA ALA A 384 -26.56 -21.34 -6.74
C ALA A 384 -26.33 -22.83 -7.06
N ASP A 385 -26.38 -23.71 -6.06
CA ASP A 385 -26.02 -25.13 -6.24
C ASP A 385 -26.93 -25.81 -7.29
N ASP A 386 -28.20 -25.40 -7.37
CA ASP A 386 -29.16 -25.87 -8.38
C ASP A 386 -28.80 -25.47 -9.83
N ASP A 387 -27.98 -24.43 -10.02
CA ASP A 387 -27.61 -23.87 -11.32
C ASP A 387 -26.18 -24.28 -11.77
N ALA A 388 -25.39 -24.86 -10.87
CA ALA A 388 -23.96 -25.11 -11.07
C ALA A 388 -23.67 -26.28 -12.03
N GLU A 389 -24.57 -27.26 -12.11
CA GLU A 389 -24.44 -28.46 -12.95
C GLU A 389 -24.73 -28.21 -14.44
N GLY A 390 -25.18 -27.01 -14.83
CA GLY A 390 -25.55 -26.72 -16.22
C GLY A 390 -26.71 -27.60 -16.75
N LEU A 391 -27.33 -28.41 -15.87
CA LEU A 391 -28.58 -29.09 -16.13
C LEU A 391 -29.61 -28.00 -16.37
N LYS A 392 -29.90 -27.76 -17.64
CA LYS A 392 -31.00 -26.91 -18.10
C LYS A 392 -32.27 -27.48 -17.48
N SER A 393 -32.62 -27.07 -16.27
CA SER A 393 -33.93 -27.36 -15.73
C SER A 393 -34.90 -26.66 -16.67
N SER A 394 -35.59 -27.45 -17.48
CA SER A 394 -36.65 -27.04 -18.38
C SER A 394 -37.88 -26.65 -17.56
N LYS A 395 -37.69 -25.82 -16.52
CA LYS A 395 -38.80 -25.17 -15.82
C LYS A 395 -39.35 -24.13 -16.79
N LYS A 396 -40.35 -24.59 -17.56
CA LYS A 396 -41.34 -23.77 -18.25
C LYS A 396 -41.59 -22.53 -17.38
N LYS A 397 -41.17 -21.36 -17.88
CA LYS A 397 -41.58 -20.08 -17.31
C LYS A 397 -43.09 -20.02 -17.43
N GLY A 398 -43.78 -20.43 -16.37
CA GLY A 398 -45.20 -20.17 -16.19
C GLY A 398 -45.41 -18.67 -16.31
N ALA A 399 -46.22 -18.28 -17.28
CA ALA A 399 -46.62 -16.91 -17.51
C ALA A 399 -47.21 -16.33 -16.21
N LYS A 400 -46.46 -15.46 -15.53
CA LYS A 400 -47.03 -14.63 -14.46
C LYS A 400 -47.89 -13.57 -15.14
N GLN A 401 -49.19 -13.73 -14.95
CA GLN A 401 -50.25 -12.81 -15.30
C GLN A 401 -49.87 -11.35 -14.98
N ALA A 402 -50.13 -10.51 -15.97
CA ALA A 402 -50.09 -9.07 -15.85
C ALA A 402 -51.10 -8.59 -14.81
N SER A 403 -50.65 -7.88 -13.78
CA SER A 403 -51.51 -7.04 -12.96
C SER A 403 -51.05 -5.57 -13.02
N LYS A 404 -51.95 -4.78 -13.62
CA LYS A 404 -52.25 -3.35 -13.42
C LYS A 404 -51.14 -2.31 -13.61
N LYS A 405 -51.20 -1.71 -14.81
CA LYS A 405 -50.92 -0.32 -15.17
C LYS A 405 -50.96 0.65 -13.97
N SER A 406 -49.85 1.30 -13.68
CA SER A 406 -49.84 2.64 -13.08
C SER A 406 -49.24 3.65 -14.08
N VAL A 407 -49.75 4.87 -13.97
CA VAL A 407 -49.79 5.91 -15.00
C VAL A 407 -48.40 6.50 -15.27
N ARG A 408 -48.09 6.64 -16.56
CA ARG A 408 -46.83 7.15 -17.12
C ARG A 408 -46.88 8.68 -17.22
N SER A 409 -46.08 9.38 -16.41
CA SER A 409 -45.80 10.81 -16.58
C SER A 409 -44.65 11.03 -17.59
N LYS A 410 -44.73 12.17 -18.28
CA LYS A 410 -44.03 12.52 -19.52
C LYS A 410 -42.53 12.79 -19.36
N LYS A 411 -41.75 12.17 -20.26
CA LYS A 411 -40.62 12.67 -21.07
C LYS A 411 -40.01 14.04 -20.69
N VAL A 412 -38.72 14.06 -20.35
CA VAL A 412 -37.79 15.17 -20.62
C VAL A 412 -36.51 14.61 -21.26
N SER A 413 -36.02 15.37 -22.22
CA SER A 413 -35.06 15.10 -23.31
C SER A 413 -33.63 14.69 -22.91
N ASP A 414 -33.08 13.81 -23.74
CA ASP A 414 -31.66 13.44 -23.83
C ASP A 414 -30.74 14.62 -24.13
N LYS A 415 -29.71 14.82 -23.29
CA LYS A 415 -28.50 15.57 -23.63
C LYS A 415 -27.32 14.62 -23.78
N LYS A 416 -26.81 14.53 -25.02
CA LYS A 416 -25.54 13.90 -25.42
C LYS A 416 -24.40 14.36 -24.48
N LYS A 417 -23.77 13.43 -23.77
CA LYS A 417 -22.53 13.69 -23.02
C LYS A 417 -21.32 13.34 -23.89
N THR A 418 -20.50 14.35 -24.16
CA THR A 418 -19.20 14.27 -24.83
C THR A 418 -18.18 13.55 -23.94
N ALA A 419 -17.37 12.69 -24.54
CA ALA A 419 -16.35 11.90 -23.85
C ALA A 419 -15.15 12.78 -23.43
N VAL A 420 -14.82 12.76 -22.14
CA VAL A 420 -13.64 13.45 -21.58
C VAL A 420 -12.46 12.47 -21.51
N LYS A 421 -11.33 12.84 -22.12
CA LYS A 421 -10.04 12.13 -22.02
C LYS A 421 -9.48 12.26 -20.59
N LYS A 422 -9.11 11.14 -19.96
CA LYS A 422 -8.46 11.11 -18.64
C LYS A 422 -6.95 11.28 -18.78
N THR A 423 -6.40 12.29 -18.12
CA THR A 423 -4.95 12.46 -17.88
C THR A 423 -4.61 11.98 -16.47
N VAL A 424 -3.46 11.32 -16.33
CA VAL A 424 -2.98 10.68 -15.09
C VAL A 424 -2.63 11.73 -14.03
N ALA A 425 -3.12 11.55 -12.80
CA ALA A 425 -2.85 12.45 -11.67
C ALA A 425 -1.50 12.13 -11.01
N LYS A 426 -0.65 13.17 -10.81
CA LYS A 426 0.57 13.08 -10.00
C LYS A 426 0.21 13.05 -8.50
N LYS A 427 0.97 12.24 -7.75
CA LYS A 427 0.83 12.04 -6.30
C LYS A 427 1.25 13.31 -5.55
N VAL A 428 0.38 13.87 -4.71
CA VAL A 428 0.66 15.03 -3.87
C VAL A 428 1.34 14.57 -2.58
N GLN A 429 2.44 15.22 -2.22
CA GLN A 429 3.22 14.94 -1.01
C GLN A 429 2.56 15.66 0.18
N LYS A 430 2.27 14.93 1.27
CA LYS A 430 1.63 15.49 2.46
C LYS A 430 2.70 16.12 3.36
N VAL A 431 2.70 17.45 3.43
CA VAL A 431 3.56 18.22 4.36
C VAL A 431 2.76 18.44 5.65
N CYS A 432 3.36 18.11 6.80
CA CYS A 432 2.87 18.56 8.11
C CYS A 432 3.39 19.98 8.33
N ALA A 433 2.52 20.96 8.55
CA ALA A 433 2.93 22.27 9.05
C ALA A 433 1.76 22.98 9.74
N ASP A 434 2.08 23.56 10.89
CA ASP A 434 1.21 24.48 11.62
C ASP A 434 0.77 25.64 10.71
N LEU A 435 -0.49 26.08 10.86
CA LEU A 435 -1.04 27.19 10.08
C LEU A 435 -0.21 28.47 10.31
N PRO A 436 0.04 29.29 9.28
CA PRO A 436 0.69 30.58 9.47
C PRO A 436 -0.11 31.42 10.47
N SER A 437 0.61 32.20 11.29
CA SER A 437 0.02 33.11 12.28
C SER A 437 -1.12 33.93 11.68
N GLY A 438 -2.20 34.14 12.43
CA GLY A 438 -3.32 34.99 11.99
C GLY A 438 -2.90 36.41 11.57
N LYS A 439 -1.73 36.88 12.02
CA LYS A 439 -1.14 38.18 11.66
C LYS A 439 -0.33 38.17 10.36
N ALA A 440 -0.05 37.02 9.77
CA ALA A 440 0.72 36.91 8.53
C ALA A 440 0.02 37.65 7.38
N ILE A 441 0.76 38.42 6.59
CA ILE A 441 0.23 39.19 5.46
C ILE A 441 0.30 38.34 4.18
N LEU A 442 -0.80 38.29 3.43
CA LEU A 442 -0.86 37.58 2.16
C LEU A 442 -0.34 38.48 1.02
N THR A 443 0.68 38.02 0.30
CA THR A 443 1.24 38.76 -0.85
C THR A 443 0.97 38.01 -2.16
N TRP A 444 0.31 38.68 -3.11
CA TRP A 444 0.02 38.13 -4.44
C TRP A 444 1.28 38.14 -5.31
N THR A 445 1.58 37.00 -5.93
CA THR A 445 2.79 36.78 -6.76
C THR A 445 2.78 37.47 -8.13
N GLY A 446 1.71 38.15 -8.51
CA GLY A 446 1.54 38.72 -9.85
C GLY A 446 1.18 37.71 -10.94
N LYS A 447 1.05 36.41 -10.61
CA LYS A 447 0.61 35.39 -11.57
C LYS A 447 -0.91 35.38 -11.74
N GLU A 448 -1.35 35.41 -13.00
CA GLU A 448 -2.75 35.35 -13.40
C GLU A 448 -3.24 33.90 -13.54
N SER A 449 -4.39 33.58 -12.96
CA SER A 449 -5.06 32.30 -13.15
C SER A 449 -5.81 32.25 -14.48
N LYS A 450 -5.89 31.05 -15.09
CA LYS A 450 -6.75 30.81 -16.28
C LYS A 450 -8.23 31.08 -16.02
N GLN A 451 -8.66 31.08 -14.76
CA GLN A 451 -10.02 31.46 -14.37
C GLN A 451 -10.01 32.83 -13.70
N GLU A 452 -10.60 33.82 -14.36
CA GLU A 452 -10.53 35.24 -14.00
C GLU A 452 -11.00 35.53 -12.55
N TYR A 453 -12.02 34.80 -12.07
CA TYR A 453 -12.52 35.01 -10.71
C TYR A 453 -11.49 34.65 -9.63
N ILE A 454 -10.57 33.73 -9.92
CA ILE A 454 -9.50 33.33 -9.00
C ILE A 454 -8.50 34.48 -8.88
N SER A 455 -8.02 35.04 -10.01
CA SER A 455 -7.15 36.22 -10.01
C SER A 455 -7.79 37.41 -9.28
N ARG A 456 -9.07 37.67 -9.54
CA ARG A 456 -9.83 38.76 -8.89
C ARG A 456 -9.87 38.58 -7.37
N ARG A 457 -10.08 37.36 -6.89
CA ARG A 457 -10.05 37.04 -5.44
C ARG A 457 -8.64 37.18 -4.88
N CYS A 458 -7.61 36.76 -5.61
CA CYS A 458 -6.23 36.87 -5.15
C CYS A 458 -5.79 38.33 -4.98
N LYS A 459 -6.10 39.18 -5.96
CA LYS A 459 -5.89 40.63 -5.90
C LYS A 459 -6.64 41.28 -4.72
N LYS A 460 -7.86 40.83 -4.42
CA LYS A 460 -8.70 41.38 -3.33
C LYS A 460 -8.13 41.10 -1.92
N VAL A 461 -7.37 40.02 -1.76
CA VAL A 461 -6.79 39.61 -0.46
C VAL A 461 -5.31 39.97 -0.33
N ASN A 462 -4.68 40.47 -1.39
CA ASN A 462 -3.31 40.96 -1.37
C ASN A 462 -3.13 42.08 -0.34
N GLY A 463 -2.06 42.02 0.45
CA GLY A 463 -1.74 42.97 1.51
C GLY A 463 -2.60 42.85 2.78
N LYS A 464 -3.43 41.81 2.91
CA LYS A 464 -4.29 41.61 4.10
C LYS A 464 -3.77 40.49 5.00
N ALA A 465 -3.97 40.66 6.30
CA ALA A 465 -3.64 39.63 7.28
C ALA A 465 -4.56 38.40 7.12
N VAL A 466 -4.02 37.20 7.37
CA VAL A 466 -4.74 35.92 7.29
C VAL A 466 -6.05 35.97 8.08
N GLN A 467 -6.03 36.47 9.31
CA GLN A 467 -7.23 36.60 10.16
C GLN A 467 -8.30 37.52 9.56
N THR A 468 -7.90 38.58 8.87
CA THR A 468 -8.81 39.53 8.23
C THR A 468 -9.47 38.89 6.99
N VAL A 469 -8.76 38.01 6.29
CA VAL A 469 -9.25 37.36 5.08
C VAL A 469 -10.24 36.23 5.39
N ILE A 470 -10.04 35.53 6.52
CA ILE A 470 -10.91 34.42 6.96
C ILE A 470 -12.37 34.89 7.15
N GLY A 471 -12.60 36.14 7.58
CA GLY A 471 -13.95 36.73 7.70
C GLY A 471 -14.51 37.40 6.42
N LEU A 472 -13.66 37.71 5.43
CA LEU A 472 -14.06 38.48 4.24
C LEU A 472 -14.53 37.63 3.06
N LEU A 473 -14.18 36.34 3.03
CA LEU A 473 -14.52 35.45 1.93
C LEU A 473 -15.89 34.81 2.16
N LYS A 474 -16.93 35.39 1.56
CA LYS A 474 -18.25 34.75 1.47
C LYS A 474 -18.26 33.73 0.34
N LEU A 475 -18.70 32.51 0.63
CA LEU A 475 -18.90 31.45 -0.35
C LEU A 475 -20.38 31.21 -0.54
N LYS A 476 -20.83 31.10 -1.79
CA LYS A 476 -22.17 30.60 -2.10
C LYS A 476 -22.13 29.08 -2.07
N ASP A 477 -22.96 28.47 -1.22
CA ASP A 477 -23.12 27.02 -1.17
C ASP A 477 -23.93 26.50 -2.38
N SER A 478 -24.18 25.19 -2.43
CA SER A 478 -24.95 24.57 -3.52
C SER A 478 -26.40 25.02 -3.59
N SER A 479 -26.92 25.68 -2.53
CA SER A 479 -28.25 26.32 -2.51
C SER A 479 -28.21 27.79 -2.94
N GLY A 480 -27.03 28.35 -3.22
CA GLY A 480 -26.83 29.74 -3.59
C GLY A 480 -26.74 30.71 -2.40
N ALA A 481 -26.87 30.23 -1.17
CA ALA A 481 -26.79 31.04 0.04
C ALA A 481 -25.33 31.42 0.37
N GLU A 482 -25.08 32.68 0.71
CA GLU A 482 -23.76 33.15 1.14
C GLU A 482 -23.46 32.72 2.58
N ARG A 483 -22.33 32.03 2.79
CA ARG A 483 -21.84 31.64 4.10
C ARG A 483 -20.41 32.10 4.32
N THR A 484 -20.08 32.44 5.55
CA THR A 484 -18.69 32.64 6.00
C THR A 484 -18.10 31.29 6.45
N PRO A 485 -16.78 31.09 6.34
CA PRO A 485 -16.12 29.84 6.71
C PRO A 485 -16.37 29.41 8.17
N ASP A 486 -16.46 30.37 9.11
CA ASP A 486 -16.71 30.08 10.53
C ASP A 486 -18.10 29.48 10.79
N ALA A 487 -19.10 29.84 9.97
CA ALA A 487 -20.46 29.34 10.10
C ALA A 487 -20.61 27.85 9.69
N LEU A 488 -19.58 27.25 9.09
CA LEU A 488 -19.58 25.84 8.68
C LEU A 488 -19.04 24.90 9.77
N GLY A 489 -18.64 25.42 10.94
CA GLY A 489 -18.30 24.64 12.13
C GLY A 489 -17.10 23.70 11.99
N ASN A 490 -16.31 23.84 10.91
CA ASN A 490 -15.34 22.82 10.51
C ASN A 490 -13.92 23.41 10.43
N LYS A 491 -13.21 23.41 11.57
CA LYS A 491 -11.82 23.88 11.68
C LYS A 491 -10.85 23.11 10.76
N SER A 492 -11.23 21.92 10.27
CA SER A 492 -10.42 21.11 9.34
C SER A 492 -10.31 21.69 7.92
N TRP A 493 -11.26 22.54 7.51
CA TRP A 493 -11.24 23.18 6.19
C TRP A 493 -10.07 24.17 6.04
N LEU A 494 -9.69 24.84 7.13
CA LEU A 494 -8.60 25.83 7.17
C LEU A 494 -7.24 25.21 6.85
N ALA A 495 -7.00 23.95 7.25
CA ALA A 495 -5.73 23.26 7.02
C ALA A 495 -5.51 22.85 5.55
N SER A 496 -6.56 22.77 4.73
CA SER A 496 -6.45 22.31 3.33
C SER A 496 -6.30 23.43 2.29
N CYS A 497 -6.44 24.70 2.69
CA CYS A 497 -6.20 25.86 1.81
C CYS A 497 -4.76 26.40 1.89
N VAL A 498 -3.89 25.77 2.67
CA VAL A 498 -2.58 26.33 3.04
C VAL A 498 -1.54 25.24 2.86
N LEU A 499 -0.61 25.48 1.91
CA LEU A 499 0.70 24.85 1.69
C LEU A 499 0.79 23.66 0.70
N CYS A 500 1.46 23.91 -0.44
CA CYS A 500 2.33 22.95 -1.11
C CYS A 500 3.62 23.66 -1.54
N ALA A 501 4.78 23.05 -1.34
CA ALA A 501 6.05 23.50 -1.93
C ALA A 501 6.24 22.81 -3.28
N ALA A 502 6.82 23.51 -4.26
CA ALA A 502 7.35 22.92 -5.49
C ALA A 502 8.87 23.08 -5.45
N ASP A 503 9.59 22.03 -5.85
CA ASP A 503 11.05 22.00 -5.87
C ASP A 503 11.60 23.00 -6.92
N ASP A 504 12.11 24.12 -6.43
CA ASP A 504 13.02 25.03 -7.11
C ASP A 504 14.24 25.20 -6.19
N PRO A 505 15.45 24.73 -6.59
CA PRO A 505 16.60 24.67 -5.71
C PRO A 505 17.18 26.04 -5.32
N ASP A 506 16.73 27.14 -5.94
CA ASP A 506 17.34 28.46 -5.74
C ASP A 506 16.55 29.43 -4.84
N VAL A 507 15.34 29.07 -4.34
CA VAL A 507 14.56 29.92 -3.42
C VAL A 507 13.66 29.08 -2.49
N PRO A 508 13.63 29.29 -1.16
CA PRO A 508 12.66 28.62 -0.28
C PRO A 508 11.25 29.17 -0.54
N GLN A 509 10.49 28.51 -1.43
CA GLN A 509 9.13 28.92 -1.81
C GLN A 509 8.06 28.20 -0.99
N VAL A 510 7.10 28.95 -0.49
CA VAL A 510 5.87 28.45 0.12
C VAL A 510 4.69 28.91 -0.74
N HIS A 511 4.02 28.00 -1.47
CA HIS A 511 2.86 28.36 -2.30
C HIS A 511 1.54 28.17 -1.54
N LEU A 512 0.69 29.20 -1.55
CA LEU A 512 -0.70 29.10 -1.08
C LEU A 512 -1.61 28.62 -2.22
N LEU A 513 -2.33 27.53 -2.02
CA LEU A 513 -3.28 26.96 -2.98
C LEU A 513 -4.71 27.17 -2.48
N LEU A 514 -5.48 28.04 -3.13
CA LEU A 514 -6.92 28.20 -2.83
C LEU A 514 -7.73 27.18 -3.64
N CYS A 515 -8.04 26.02 -3.05
CA CYS A 515 -8.93 25.02 -3.67
C CYS A 515 -10.40 25.29 -3.33
N VAL A 516 -11.23 25.54 -4.34
CA VAL A 516 -12.70 25.57 -4.18
C VAL A 516 -13.23 24.18 -4.50
N PHE A 517 -13.64 23.42 -3.48
CA PHE A 517 -14.36 22.16 -3.67
C PHE A 517 -15.86 22.45 -3.86
N GLN A 518 -16.39 22.21 -5.06
CA GLN A 518 -17.83 21.95 -5.21
C GLN A 518 -18.06 20.45 -5.07
N ASN A 519 -18.99 20.07 -4.20
CA ASN A 519 -19.48 18.70 -4.09
C ASN A 519 -20.00 18.25 -5.44
N LEU A 520 -19.19 17.47 -6.19
CA LEU A 520 -19.53 16.44 -7.18
C LEU A 520 -18.28 16.12 -8.04
N GLY A 521 -17.52 15.09 -7.66
CA GLY A 521 -16.56 14.42 -8.55
C GLY A 521 -15.17 15.06 -8.67
N PHE A 522 -14.15 14.25 -8.37
CA PHE A 522 -12.72 14.60 -8.30
C PHE A 522 -12.14 15.30 -9.53
N HIS A 523 -11.60 16.52 -9.35
CA HIS A 523 -10.47 17.09 -10.10
C HIS A 523 -9.74 18.13 -9.23
N ALA A 524 -8.43 17.95 -8.99
CA ALA A 524 -7.57 18.96 -8.38
C ALA A 524 -6.68 19.58 -9.47
N TRP A 525 -6.58 20.91 -9.50
CA TRP A 525 -5.67 21.66 -10.37
C TRP A 525 -4.62 22.36 -9.50
N VAL A 526 -3.34 22.20 -9.85
CA VAL A 526 -2.22 22.87 -9.17
C VAL A 526 -1.97 24.21 -9.86
N LEU A 527 -2.01 25.34 -9.12
CA LEU A 527 -1.68 26.68 -9.62
C LEU A 527 -0.93 27.51 -8.54
N PRO A 528 0.20 28.17 -8.85
CA PRO A 528 1.08 28.76 -7.83
C PRO A 528 0.96 30.30 -7.74
N ASN A 529 0.29 30.88 -6.72
CA ASN A 529 -0.03 32.33 -6.76
C ASN A 529 0.23 33.22 -5.50
N PHE A 530 0.80 32.75 -4.38
CA PHE A 530 1.05 33.62 -3.19
C PHE A 530 2.35 33.33 -2.44
N HIS A 531 2.85 34.34 -1.70
CA HIS A 531 3.94 34.29 -0.71
C HIS A 531 3.54 34.90 0.65
N ILE A 532 4.32 34.62 1.71
CA ILE A 532 4.16 35.14 3.09
C ILE A 532 5.50 35.73 3.57
N ASP A 533 5.49 36.97 4.04
CA ASP A 533 6.65 37.62 4.69
C ASP A 533 6.60 37.49 6.22
N PHE A 534 7.72 37.14 6.84
CA PHE A 534 7.90 37.15 8.30
C PHE A 534 8.63 38.42 8.74
N CYS A 535 8.07 39.14 9.72
CA CYS A 535 8.71 40.30 10.33
C CYS A 535 9.79 39.86 11.34
N HIS A 536 11.01 40.39 11.22
CA HIS A 536 12.24 39.88 11.84
C HIS A 536 12.53 40.44 13.24
N SER A 537 11.51 40.65 14.09
CA SER A 537 11.69 41.34 15.39
C SER A 537 10.96 40.74 16.61
N CYS A 538 10.62 39.45 16.60
CA CYS A 538 10.06 38.76 17.78
C CYS A 538 10.58 37.33 17.98
N LEU A 539 11.90 37.11 17.90
CA LEU A 539 12.53 35.84 18.29
C LEU A 539 13.80 36.08 19.12
N ALA A 540 13.63 36.81 20.22
CA ALA A 540 14.58 36.86 21.31
C ALA A 540 13.83 36.45 22.58
N GLY A 541 14.20 35.30 23.15
CA GLY A 541 13.68 34.86 24.44
C GLY A 541 13.23 33.40 24.46
N LEU A 542 14.17 32.46 24.36
CA LEU A 542 14.16 31.24 25.16
C LEU A 542 15.55 30.58 25.09
N VAL A 543 16.53 31.23 25.72
CA VAL A 543 17.76 30.57 26.19
C VAL A 543 17.46 30.12 27.60
N CYS A 544 17.25 28.83 27.82
CA CYS A 544 17.28 28.25 29.14
C CYS A 544 18.57 27.45 29.31
N LEU A 545 19.37 27.93 30.27
CA LEU A 545 20.47 27.23 30.89
C LEU A 545 20.06 25.82 31.35
N CYS A 546 20.91 24.84 31.11
CA CYS A 546 21.28 23.88 32.15
C CYS A 546 22.73 23.40 31.91
N ALA A 547 23.61 24.03 32.69
CA ALA A 547 24.82 23.55 33.33
C ALA A 547 25.72 22.55 32.58
N ALA A 548 26.89 23.08 32.21
CA ALA A 548 28.15 22.36 32.27
C ALA A 548 28.47 21.96 33.72
N CYS A 549 28.79 20.68 33.93
CA CYS A 549 29.75 20.24 34.95
C CYS A 549 30.54 19.09 34.33
N GLY A 550 31.80 19.36 34.01
CA GLY A 550 32.76 18.33 33.67
C GLY A 550 33.13 17.54 34.93
N ASN A 551 33.13 16.22 34.81
CA ASN A 551 34.08 15.38 35.51
C ASN A 551 34.31 14.11 34.69
N ARG A 552 35.59 13.85 34.41
CA ARG A 552 36.08 12.58 33.89
C ARG A 552 35.81 11.49 34.92
N VAL A 553 35.08 10.46 34.53
CA VAL A 553 35.21 9.13 35.12
C VAL A 553 35.32 8.14 33.97
N VAL A 554 36.51 7.57 33.84
CA VAL A 554 36.78 6.36 33.05
C VAL A 554 36.36 5.18 33.91
N LEU A 555 35.39 4.37 33.48
CA LEU A 555 35.25 2.97 33.92
C LEU A 555 34.58 2.12 32.82
N PRO A 556 34.85 0.80 32.79
CA PRO A 556 35.02 0.03 31.55
C PRO A 556 33.80 -0.77 31.11
N LEU A 557 33.92 -1.31 29.89
CA LEU A 557 33.19 -2.47 29.36
C LEU A 557 32.92 -3.53 30.43
N GLN A 558 31.66 -3.92 30.60
CA GLN A 558 31.29 -5.29 30.95
C GLN A 558 29.91 -5.68 30.42
N GLU A 559 29.86 -6.93 30.03
CA GLU A 559 28.76 -7.74 29.51
C GLU A 559 27.58 -7.94 30.49
N GLU A 560 26.45 -8.37 29.89
CA GLU A 560 25.34 -9.13 30.48
C GLU A 560 24.48 -8.50 31.59
N CYS A 561 23.16 -8.36 31.37
CA CYS A 561 22.21 -9.46 31.58
C CYS A 561 20.76 -9.04 31.29
N LYS A 562 19.94 -10.05 30.98
CA LYS A 562 18.50 -10.03 30.69
C LYS A 562 17.66 -9.47 31.85
N ARG A 563 16.64 -8.66 31.52
CA ARG A 563 15.26 -8.79 32.02
C ARG A 563 14.29 -8.08 31.09
#